data_AF-A0A2H3JYH4-F1
#
_entry.id   AF-A0A2H3JYH4-F1
#
_cell.length_a   1.000
_cell.length_b   1.000
_cell.length_c   1.000
_cell.angle_alpha   90.00
_cell.angle_beta   90.00
_cell.angle_gamma   90.00
#
_symmetry.space_group_name_H-M   'P 1'
#
loop_
_entity.id
_entity.type
_entity.pdbx_description
1 polymer ?
#
loop_
_entity_poly.entity_id
_entity_poly.type
_entity_poly.pdbx_seq_one_letter_code
_entity_poly.pdbx_strand_id
1 'polypeptide(L)'
;MDLPSSTFSAIESHLKRYHFCNDIEDWVPSKRGECRWDGCVWQRPMYYRSFAKHIATQHLRSTAAVCQDCGEDFTRGDSRNRHMHLKHGGSVLGRD
;
A
#
# COMPACT_ATOMS: atom_id res chain seq x y z
N MET A 1 7.20 -14.69 -3.18
CA MET A 1 5.96 -14.02 -3.61
C MET A 1 6.35 -12.72 -4.28
N ASP A 2 6.49 -12.73 -5.61
CA ASP A 2 6.92 -11.55 -6.36
C ASP A 2 5.71 -10.66 -6.67
N LEU A 3 5.49 -9.68 -5.79
CA LEU A 3 4.62 -8.54 -6.10
C LEU A 3 5.41 -7.59 -7.02
N PRO A 4 4.93 -7.30 -8.25
CA PRO A 4 5.68 -6.50 -9.23
C PRO A 4 5.84 -5.03 -8.80
N SER A 5 5.03 -4.58 -7.85
CA SER A 5 5.09 -3.24 -7.26
C SER A 5 4.42 -3.28 -5.90
N SER A 6 4.99 -2.56 -4.95
CA SER A 6 4.50 -2.47 -3.58
C SER A 6 3.54 -1.27 -3.37
N THR A 7 3.11 -0.62 -4.45
CA THR A 7 2.09 0.43 -4.42
C THR A 7 0.71 -0.11 -4.06
N PHE A 8 -0.15 0.72 -3.44
CA PHE A 8 -1.49 0.30 -2.99
C PHE A 8 -2.35 -0.29 -4.13
N SER A 9 -2.36 0.34 -5.30
CA SER A 9 -3.16 -0.11 -6.45
C SER A 9 -2.68 -1.47 -6.99
N ALA A 10 -1.36 -1.69 -7.03
CA ALA A 10 -0.78 -2.95 -7.44
C ALA A 10 -1.11 -4.08 -6.46
N ILE A 11 -1.00 -3.81 -5.15
CA ILE A 11 -1.38 -4.77 -4.10
C ILE A 11 -2.87 -5.10 -4.19
N GLU A 12 -3.74 -4.09 -4.34
CA GLU A 12 -5.18 -4.33 -4.45
C GLU A 12 -5.54 -5.16 -5.68
N SER A 13 -4.95 -4.84 -6.83
CA SER A 13 -5.13 -5.59 -8.07
C SER A 13 -4.66 -7.03 -7.93
N HIS A 14 -3.53 -7.26 -7.26
CA HIS A 14 -3.03 -8.59 -6.96
C HIS A 14 -4.00 -9.37 -6.05
N LEU A 15 -4.47 -8.76 -4.97
CA LEU A 15 -5.45 -9.38 -4.07
C LEU A 15 -6.69 -9.84 -4.83
N LYS A 16 -7.28 -8.94 -5.61
CA LYS A 16 -8.47 -9.23 -6.44
C LYS A 16 -8.20 -10.39 -7.40
N ARG A 17 -7.05 -10.38 -8.08
CA ARG A 17 -6.73 -11.33 -9.16
C ARG A 17 -6.26 -12.71 -8.69
N TYR A 18 -5.67 -12.82 -7.51
CA TYR A 18 -5.04 -14.08 -7.08
C TYR A 18 -5.60 -14.65 -5.78
N HIS A 19 -6.27 -13.83 -4.96
CA HIS A 19 -6.82 -14.28 -3.68
C HIS A 19 -8.35 -14.25 -3.64
N PHE A 20 -8.98 -13.45 -4.48
CA PHE A 20 -10.43 -13.26 -4.51
C PHE A 20 -11.03 -13.42 -5.92
N CYS A 21 -10.31 -14.09 -6.84
CA CYS A 21 -10.67 -14.19 -8.26
C CYS A 21 -11.56 -15.38 -8.62
N ASN A 22 -11.73 -16.34 -7.71
CA ASN A 22 -12.41 -17.59 -8.06
C ASN A 22 -13.93 -17.44 -8.15
N ASP A 23 -14.50 -16.37 -7.59
CA ASP A 23 -15.87 -15.94 -7.84
C ASP A 23 -15.91 -14.41 -7.91
N ILE A 24 -16.50 -13.86 -8.98
CA ILE A 24 -16.69 -12.41 -9.16
C ILE A 24 -17.50 -11.79 -7.99
N GLU A 25 -18.27 -12.61 -7.26
CA GLU A 25 -19.02 -12.23 -6.06
C GLU A 25 -18.18 -12.17 -4.77
N ASP A 26 -16.92 -12.60 -4.77
CA ASP A 26 -16.15 -12.80 -3.53
C ASP A 26 -15.36 -11.56 -3.07
N TRP A 27 -15.01 -10.64 -3.99
CA TRP A 27 -14.46 -9.34 -3.62
C TRP A 27 -15.57 -8.36 -3.22
N VAL A 28 -16.00 -8.48 -1.97
CA VAL A 28 -16.93 -7.52 -1.36
C VAL A 28 -16.13 -6.59 -0.43
N PRO A 29 -16.00 -5.29 -0.73
CA PRO A 29 -15.20 -4.36 0.08
C PRO A 29 -15.56 -4.32 1.57
N SER A 30 -16.82 -4.60 1.91
CA SER A 30 -17.35 -4.66 3.28
C SER A 30 -17.23 -6.03 3.94
N LYS A 31 -16.86 -7.10 3.21
CA LYS A 31 -16.54 -8.40 3.80
C LYS A 31 -15.29 -8.27 4.65
N ARG A 32 -15.27 -9.01 5.75
CA ARG A 32 -14.17 -9.01 6.71
C ARG A 32 -13.45 -10.34 6.65
N GLY A 33 -12.14 -10.29 6.86
CA GLY A 33 -11.31 -11.48 6.98
C GLY A 33 -9.99 -11.18 7.67
N GLU A 34 -9.21 -12.22 7.85
CA GLU A 34 -7.92 -12.19 8.55
C GLU A 34 -6.76 -12.07 7.57
N CYS A 35 -5.70 -11.39 7.99
CA CYS A 35 -4.47 -11.35 7.21
C CYS A 35 -3.73 -12.68 7.34
N ARG A 36 -3.53 -13.37 6.21
CA ARG A 36 -2.80 -14.64 6.13
C ARG A 36 -1.35 -14.48 5.67
N TRP A 37 -0.79 -13.28 5.84
CA TRP A 37 0.61 -13.04 5.53
C TRP A 37 1.48 -13.79 6.54
N ASP A 38 2.57 -14.39 6.07
CA ASP A 38 3.44 -15.20 6.90
C ASP A 38 4.03 -14.38 8.06
N GLY A 39 3.88 -14.87 9.29
CA GLY A 39 4.30 -14.14 10.50
C GLY A 39 3.45 -12.91 10.86
N CYS A 40 2.29 -12.70 10.25
CA CYS A 40 1.42 -11.59 10.62
C CYS A 40 0.85 -11.77 12.03
N VAL A 41 1.17 -10.82 12.92
CA VAL A 41 0.67 -10.80 14.31
C VAL A 41 -0.69 -10.12 14.47
N TRP A 42 -1.30 -9.67 13.37
CA TRP A 42 -2.57 -8.95 13.42
C TRP A 42 -3.75 -9.90 13.61
N GLN A 43 -4.31 -9.93 14.82
CA GLN A 43 -5.34 -10.90 15.22
C GLN A 43 -6.78 -10.46 14.94
N ARG A 44 -7.01 -9.24 14.44
CA ARG A 44 -8.38 -8.70 14.26
C ARG A 44 -8.81 -8.77 12.79
N PRO A 45 -10.00 -9.32 12.49
CA PRO A 45 -10.51 -9.30 11.12
C PRO A 45 -10.72 -7.86 10.65
N MET A 46 -10.31 -7.59 9.42
CA MET A 46 -10.41 -6.27 8.78
C MET A 46 -11.20 -6.35 7.49
N TYR A 47 -11.72 -5.21 7.05
CA TYR A 47 -12.42 -5.12 5.77
C TYR A 47 -11.48 -5.44 4.60
N TYR A 48 -11.97 -6.11 3.57
CA TYR A 48 -11.21 -6.45 2.36
C TYR A 48 -10.57 -5.21 1.72
N ARG A 49 -11.30 -4.09 1.66
CA ARG A 49 -10.75 -2.79 1.21
C ARG A 49 -9.55 -2.28 2.02
N SER A 50 -9.35 -2.77 3.24
CA SER A 50 -8.26 -2.36 4.13
C SER A 50 -7.01 -3.24 3.99
N PHE A 51 -7.11 -4.40 3.35
CA PHE A 51 -5.97 -5.32 3.20
C PHE A 51 -4.81 -4.70 2.44
N ALA A 52 -5.08 -4.01 1.32
CA ALA A 52 -4.01 -3.38 0.54
C ALA A 52 -3.18 -2.40 1.39
N LYS A 53 -3.85 -1.60 2.23
CA LYS A 53 -3.15 -0.68 3.13
C LYS A 53 -2.41 -1.38 4.26
N HIS A 54 -3.03 -2.40 4.85
CA HIS A 54 -2.41 -3.21 5.89
C HIS A 54 -1.13 -3.88 5.37
N ILE A 55 -1.19 -4.54 4.22
CA ILE A 55 -0.05 -5.23 3.62
C ILE A 55 1.07 -4.24 3.25
N ALA A 56 0.72 -3.13 2.62
CA ALA A 56 1.70 -2.11 2.24
C ALA A 56 2.49 -1.57 3.45
N THR A 57 1.83 -1.39 4.59
CA THR A 57 2.44 -0.78 5.79
C THR A 57 3.12 -1.80 6.70
N GLN A 58 2.48 -2.95 6.94
CA GLN A 58 2.95 -3.93 7.93
C GLN A 58 3.96 -4.92 7.34
N HIS A 59 3.83 -5.26 6.06
CA HIS A 59 4.60 -6.34 5.47
C HIS A 59 5.60 -5.85 4.43
N LEU A 60 5.19 -4.90 3.59
CA LEU A 60 6.03 -4.42 2.49
C LEU A 60 6.78 -3.13 2.80
N ARG A 61 6.42 -2.42 3.89
CA ARG A 61 6.94 -1.09 4.27
C ARG A 61 6.90 -0.07 3.11
N SER A 62 6.03 -0.27 2.14
CA SER A 62 6.02 0.47 0.87
C SER A 62 5.30 1.82 0.93
N THR A 63 4.82 2.23 2.11
CA THR A 63 4.49 3.63 2.31
C THR A 63 5.73 4.51 2.46
N ALA A 64 6.92 3.89 2.53
CA ALA A 64 8.21 4.53 2.34
C ALA A 64 8.24 5.27 0.99
N ALA A 65 7.92 6.56 1.02
CA ALA A 65 8.20 7.46 -0.07
C ALA A 65 9.67 7.84 0.04
N VAL A 66 10.49 7.41 -0.91
CA VAL A 66 11.90 7.80 -0.97
C VAL A 66 12.00 9.11 -1.73
N CYS A 67 12.79 10.06 -1.22
CA CYS A 67 13.16 11.24 -1.98
C CYS A 67 14.08 10.82 -3.14
N GLN A 68 13.75 11.19 -4.38
CA GLN A 68 14.59 10.85 -5.54
C GLN A 68 15.85 11.71 -5.63
N ASP A 69 15.84 12.91 -5.03
CA ASP A 69 16.97 13.84 -5.08
C ASP A 69 18.04 13.56 -4.02
N CYS A 70 17.65 13.07 -2.83
CA CYS A 70 18.60 12.78 -1.74
C CYS A 70 18.54 11.36 -1.17
N GLY A 71 17.59 10.53 -1.61
CA GLY A 71 17.48 9.13 -1.16
C GLY A 71 16.88 8.94 0.23
N GLU A 72 16.42 10.01 0.89
CA GLU A 72 15.89 9.93 2.26
C GLU A 72 14.53 9.23 2.31
N ASP A 73 14.32 8.36 3.30
CA ASP A 73 13.11 7.57 3.45
C ASP A 73 12.04 8.28 4.28
N PHE A 74 10.80 8.25 3.80
CA PHE A 74 9.66 8.84 4.51
C PHE A 74 8.56 7.83 4.66
N THR A 75 8.08 7.60 5.88
CA THR A 75 6.95 6.68 6.13
C THR A 75 5.64 7.07 5.43
N ARG A 76 5.52 8.31 4.93
CA ARG A 76 4.35 8.83 4.21
C ARG A 76 4.72 9.76 3.05
N GLY A 77 3.90 9.73 1.99
CA GLY A 77 4.08 10.57 0.80
C GLY A 77 3.92 12.08 1.02
N ASP A 78 3.07 12.50 1.97
CA ASP A 78 2.91 13.91 2.36
C ASP A 78 4.17 14.44 3.06
N SER A 79 4.81 13.62 3.89
CA SER A 79 6.09 13.95 4.52
C SER A 79 7.20 14.11 3.48
N ARG A 80 7.26 13.21 2.49
CA ARG A 80 8.16 13.34 1.33
C ARG A 80 7.87 14.59 0.51
N ASN A 81 6.61 14.90 0.21
CA ASN A 81 6.26 16.08 -0.59
C ASN A 81 6.66 17.38 0.11
N ARG A 82 6.42 17.47 1.42
CA ARG A 82 6.89 18.62 2.22
C ARG A 82 8.42 18.69 2.24
N HIS A 83 9.11 17.56 2.38
CA HIS A 83 10.56 17.50 2.29
C HIS A 83 11.05 17.99 0.92
N MET A 84 10.44 17.54 -0.18
CA MET A 84 10.76 18.02 -1.52
C MET A 84 10.59 19.52 -1.66
N HIS A 85 9.52 20.09 -1.11
CA HIS A 85 9.29 21.53 -1.14
C HIS A 85 10.35 22.31 -0.33
N LEU A 86 10.68 21.84 0.87
CA LEU A 86 11.60 22.54 1.78
C LEU A 86 13.09 22.35 1.45
N LYS A 87 13.47 21.19 0.88
CA LYS A 87 14.87 20.80 0.66
C LYS A 87 15.28 20.83 -0.81
N HIS A 88 14.35 20.60 -1.72
CA HIS A 88 14.62 20.47 -3.15
C HIS A 88 13.81 21.46 -4.01
N GLY A 89 12.97 22.31 -3.41
CA GLY A 89 12.13 23.28 -4.13
C GLY A 89 11.07 22.65 -5.05
N GLY A 90 10.75 21.36 -4.89
CA GLY A 90 9.93 20.60 -5.83
C GLY A 90 8.46 21.05 -5.87
N SER A 91 8.02 21.55 -7.02
CA SER A 91 6.63 21.88 -7.32
C SER A 91 5.77 20.62 -7.38
N VAL A 92 4.67 20.60 -6.64
CA VAL A 92 3.68 19.52 -6.66
C VAL A 92 3.07 19.45 -8.06
N LEU A 93 3.37 18.38 -8.82
CA LEU A 93 2.55 18.05 -10.00
C LEU A 93 1.24 17.45 -9.47
N GLY A 94 0.25 18.33 -9.27
CA GLY A 94 -1.13 17.92 -9.07
C GLY A 94 -1.59 17.10 -10.26
N ARG A 95 -2.15 15.91 -10.00
CA ARG A 95 -2.87 15.13 -10.99
C ARG A 95 -4.31 15.63 -11.03
N ASP A 96 -4.68 16.12 -12.19
CA ASP A 96 -6.04 16.40 -12.68
C ASP A 96 -7.00 15.21 -12.55
#